data_AF-A0A061NPB6-F1
#
_entry.id   AF-A0A061NPB6-F1
#
_cell.length_a   1.000
_cell.length_b   1.000
_cell.length_c   1.000
_cell.angle_alpha   90.00
_cell.angle_beta   90.00
_cell.angle_gamma   90.00
#
_symmetry.space_group_name_H-M   'P 1'
#
loop_
_entity.id
_entity.type
_entity.pdbx_description
1 polymer ?
#
loop_
_entity_poly.entity_id
_entity_poly.type
_entity_poly.pdbx_seq_one_letter_code
_entity_poly.pdbx_strand_id
1 'polypeptide(L)'
;MMTPNMAEIQEASEEQGLELSFVSFTVDPATDTPDVLQTYGEQYNVDFSNWDFLTGYDPNEIEQFVEESFHSTVLNDPADPDIIHTTDFFLINDEGQVVRSYDGLNSNIPPIISDLESVIH
;
A
#
# COMPACT_ATOMS: atom_id res chain seq x y z
N MET A 1 9.97 5.75 0.05
CA MET A 1 9.87 5.78 -1.42
C MET A 1 8.56 5.17 -1.91
N MET A 2 7.97 4.21 -1.21
CA MET A 2 6.68 3.62 -1.60
C MET A 2 5.53 4.64 -1.66
N THR A 3 5.26 5.40 -0.59
CA THR A 3 4.16 6.38 -0.56
C THR A 3 4.17 7.39 -1.71
N PRO A 4 5.27 8.08 -2.05
CA PRO A 4 5.27 8.98 -3.21
C PRO A 4 5.04 8.26 -4.53
N ASN A 5 5.54 7.03 -4.71
CA ASN A 5 5.26 6.24 -5.92
C ASN A 5 3.78 5.85 -6.01
N MET A 6 3.15 5.46 -4.90
CA MET A 6 1.72 5.15 -4.87
C MET A 6 0.85 6.40 -5.07
N ALA A 7 1.29 7.58 -4.61
CA ALA A 7 0.62 8.85 -4.89
C ALA A 7 0.67 9.22 -6.37
N GLU A 8 1.79 8.97 -7.06
CA GLU A 8 1.86 9.13 -8.52
C GLU A 8 0.95 8.14 -9.25
N ILE A 9 0.79 6.90 -8.74
CA ILE A 9 -0.18 5.94 -9.27
C ILE A 9 -1.61 6.42 -9.05
N GLN A 10 -1.95 6.96 -7.88
CA GLN A 10 -3.26 7.53 -7.58
C GLN A 10 -3.62 8.64 -8.57
N GLU A 11 -2.74 9.63 -8.72
CA GLU A 11 -2.93 10.76 -9.64
C GLU A 11 -3.10 10.28 -11.09
N ALA A 12 -2.20 9.42 -11.58
CA ALA A 12 -2.27 8.93 -12.94
C ALA A 12 -3.51 8.05 -13.20
N SER A 13 -3.95 7.27 -12.20
CA SER A 13 -5.16 6.45 -12.31
C SER A 13 -6.41 7.32 -12.45
N GLU A 14 -6.50 8.41 -11.68
CA GLU A 14 -7.58 9.40 -11.79
C GLU A 14 -7.59 10.10 -13.15
N GLU A 15 -6.41 10.47 -13.68
CA GLU A 15 -6.29 11.07 -15.01
C GLU A 15 -6.78 10.15 -16.14
N GLN A 16 -6.57 8.84 -16.01
CA GLN A 16 -7.06 7.83 -16.96
C GLN A 16 -8.51 7.40 -16.71
N GLY A 17 -9.15 7.90 -15.63
CA GLY A 17 -10.51 7.52 -15.26
C GLY A 17 -10.63 6.09 -14.74
N LEU A 18 -9.56 5.54 -14.15
CA LEU A 18 -9.58 4.25 -13.48
C LEU A 18 -10.18 4.41 -12.08
N GLU A 19 -11.24 3.67 -11.80
CA GLU A 19 -11.86 3.64 -10.47
C GLU A 19 -11.09 2.68 -9.56
N LEU A 20 -10.18 3.23 -8.74
CA LEU A 20 -9.37 2.48 -7.79
C LEU A 20 -9.56 2.99 -6.37
N SER A 21 -9.42 2.06 -5.42
CA SER A 21 -9.25 2.36 -4.00
C SER A 21 -7.86 1.91 -3.57
N PHE A 22 -7.20 2.75 -2.78
CA PHE A 22 -5.86 2.55 -2.27
C PHE A 22 -5.91 2.27 -0.77
N VAL A 23 -5.09 1.33 -0.32
CA VAL A 23 -5.03 0.97 1.09
C VAL A 23 -3.57 0.80 1.49
N SER A 24 -3.18 1.41 2.60
CA SER A 24 -1.86 1.28 3.19
C SER A 24 -1.97 0.80 4.62
N PHE A 25 -1.46 -0.41 4.89
CA PHE A 25 -1.39 -0.96 6.23
C PHE A 25 -0.04 -0.56 6.84
N THR A 26 -0.04 0.05 8.02
CA THR A 26 1.21 0.26 8.77
C THR A 26 1.79 -1.09 9.23
N VAL A 27 3.11 -1.22 9.19
CA VAL A 27 3.82 -2.33 9.80
C VAL A 27 4.21 -2.05 11.26
N ASP A 28 4.01 -0.82 11.74
CA ASP A 28 4.25 -0.38 13.12
C ASP A 28 2.99 0.26 13.75
N PRO A 29 1.92 -0.54 13.98
CA PRO A 29 0.68 -0.02 14.58
C PRO A 29 0.85 0.47 16.03
N ALA A 30 1.97 0.16 16.69
CA ALA A 30 2.28 0.65 18.03
C ALA A 30 2.69 2.14 18.04
N THR A 31 3.31 2.61 16.95
CA THR A 31 3.74 4.01 16.77
C THR A 31 2.77 4.80 15.89
N ASP A 32 2.25 4.16 14.84
CA ASP A 32 1.48 4.82 13.80
C ASP A 32 0.01 4.95 14.17
N THR A 33 -0.30 5.95 14.99
CA THR A 33 -1.68 6.32 15.32
C THR A 33 -2.40 6.96 14.12
N PRO A 34 -3.75 7.04 14.13
CA PRO A 34 -4.49 7.72 13.05
C PRO A 34 -4.01 9.16 12.79
N ASP A 35 -3.69 9.94 13.82
CA ASP A 35 -3.20 11.31 13.67
C ASP A 35 -1.80 11.36 13.01
N VAL A 36 -0.94 10.38 13.31
CA VAL A 36 0.39 10.24 12.70
C VAL A 36 0.27 9.88 11.23
N LEU A 37 -0.59 8.91 10.89
CA LEU A 37 -0.82 8.47 9.52
C LEU A 37 -1.50 9.56 8.67
N GLN A 38 -2.44 10.31 9.25
CA GLN A 38 -3.04 11.47 8.60
C GLN A 38 -1.97 12.51 8.23
N THR A 39 -1.14 12.88 9.21
CA THR A 39 -0.03 13.84 8.99
C THR A 39 0.96 13.31 7.95
N TYR A 40 1.24 12.02 7.97
CA TYR A 40 2.13 11.37 7.00
C TYR A 40 1.57 11.43 5.58
N GLY A 41 0.31 11.06 5.36
CA GLY A 41 -0.31 11.13 4.03
C GLY A 41 -0.39 12.56 3.48
N GLU A 42 -0.66 13.55 4.34
CA GLU A 42 -0.65 14.97 3.96
C GLU A 42 0.73 15.43 3.44
N GLN A 43 1.83 14.92 4.02
CA GLN A 43 3.18 15.25 3.55
C GLN A 43 3.46 14.77 2.12
N TYR A 44 2.74 13.73 1.67
CA TYR A 44 2.87 13.16 0.33
C TYR A 44 1.73 13.58 -0.60
N ASN A 45 0.87 14.51 -0.18
CA ASN A 45 -0.30 14.98 -0.94
C ASN A 45 -1.25 13.84 -1.34
N VAL A 46 -1.43 12.85 -0.47
CA VAL A 46 -2.42 11.79 -0.69
C VAL A 46 -3.83 12.38 -0.77
N ASP A 47 -4.62 11.97 -1.77
CA ASP A 47 -6.07 12.17 -1.71
C ASP A 47 -6.71 11.07 -0.83
N PHE A 48 -7.21 11.48 0.33
CA PHE A 48 -7.90 10.57 1.26
C PHE A 48 -9.34 10.23 0.83
N SER A 49 -9.82 10.73 -0.31
CA SER A 49 -11.15 10.40 -0.83
C SER A 49 -11.27 8.94 -1.29
N ASN A 50 -10.16 8.33 -1.71
CA ASN A 50 -10.05 6.95 -2.16
C ASN A 50 -8.80 6.23 -1.64
N TRP A 51 -8.06 6.80 -0.66
CA TRP A 51 -6.90 6.16 -0.03
C TRP A 51 -7.00 6.12 1.50
N ASP A 52 -7.11 4.90 2.03
CA ASP A 52 -7.13 4.64 3.46
C ASP A 52 -5.76 4.21 4.01
N PHE A 53 -5.37 4.79 5.14
CA PHE A 53 -4.26 4.28 5.97
C PHE A 53 -4.83 3.55 7.18
N LEU A 54 -4.44 2.29 7.37
CA LEU A 54 -5.03 1.40 8.37
C LEU A 54 -4.05 1.11 9.50
N THR A 55 -4.52 1.23 10.73
CA THR A 55 -3.80 0.97 11.99
C THR A 55 -4.77 0.47 13.08
N GLY A 56 -4.27 0.21 14.29
CA GLY A 56 -5.07 -0.16 15.47
C GLY A 56 -5.19 -1.65 15.74
N TYR A 57 -4.51 -2.48 14.95
CA TYR A 57 -4.35 -3.93 15.14
C TYR A 57 -3.10 -4.25 15.98
N ASP A 58 -3.01 -5.49 16.45
CA ASP A 58 -1.80 -5.99 17.11
C ASP A 58 -0.66 -6.16 16.09
N PRO A 59 0.61 -5.90 16.46
CA PRO A 59 1.74 -6.15 15.56
C PRO A 59 1.81 -7.58 15.00
N ASN A 60 1.39 -8.61 15.75
CA ASN A 60 1.36 -9.98 15.23
C ASN A 60 0.24 -10.19 14.20
N GLU A 61 -0.84 -9.40 14.28
CA GLU A 61 -1.97 -9.51 13.37
C GLU A 61 -1.59 -9.07 11.96
N ILE A 62 -0.80 -7.99 11.82
CA ILE A 62 -0.33 -7.55 10.51
C ILE A 62 0.68 -8.52 9.90
N GLU A 63 1.56 -9.13 10.71
CA GLU A 63 2.48 -10.17 10.24
C GLU A 63 1.71 -11.37 9.66
N GLN A 64 0.73 -11.88 10.40
CA GLN A 64 -0.09 -13.00 9.95
C GLN A 64 -0.94 -12.64 8.72
N PHE A 65 -1.56 -11.46 8.72
CA PHE A 65 -2.38 -10.99 7.60
C PHE A 65 -1.57 -10.93 6.30
N VAL A 66 -0.34 -10.41 6.36
CA VAL A 66 0.52 -10.27 5.19
C VAL A 66 1.01 -11.64 4.67
N GLU A 67 1.33 -12.57 5.57
CA GLU A 67 1.70 -13.94 5.20
C GLU A 67 0.52 -14.68 4.54
N GLU A 68 -0.67 -14.62 5.14
CA GLU A 68 -1.83 -15.36 4.67
C GLU A 68 -2.44 -14.78 3.39
N SER A 69 -2.51 -13.45 3.28
CA SER A 69 -3.24 -12.77 2.19
C SER A 69 -2.35 -12.47 0.98
N PHE A 70 -1.08 -12.15 1.20
CA PHE A 70 -0.15 -11.73 0.14
C PHE A 70 1.01 -12.71 -0.07
N HIS A 71 1.09 -13.79 0.72
CA HIS A 71 2.21 -14.73 0.71
C HIS A 71 3.56 -14.01 0.83
N SER A 72 3.56 -12.98 1.66
CA SER A 72 4.66 -12.04 1.80
C SER A 72 5.13 -11.95 3.25
N THR A 73 6.11 -11.09 3.54
CA THR A 73 6.74 -11.04 4.87
C THR A 73 6.66 -9.66 5.48
N VAL A 74 6.22 -9.62 6.74
CA VAL A 74 6.55 -8.58 7.71
C VAL A 74 7.25 -9.31 8.86
N LEU A 75 8.38 -8.79 9.32
CA LEU A 75 9.13 -9.34 10.45
C LEU A 75 9.52 -8.20 11.39
N ASN A 76 8.94 -8.22 12.58
CA ASN A 76 9.26 -7.31 13.66
C ASN A 76 10.13 -8.02 14.71
N ASP A 77 11.45 -7.85 14.63
CA ASP A 77 12.38 -8.37 15.64
C ASP A 77 12.50 -7.35 16.79
N PRO A 78 12.12 -7.66 18.04
CA PRO A 78 12.25 -6.74 19.16
C PRO A 78 13.69 -6.27 19.44
N ALA A 79 14.70 -6.95 18.87
CA ALA A 79 16.10 -6.56 18.95
C ALA A 79 16.58 -5.65 17.80
N ASP A 80 15.76 -5.45 16.75
CA ASP A 80 16.04 -4.62 15.60
C ASP A 80 15.03 -3.44 15.53
N PRO A 81 15.49 -2.18 15.48
CA PRO A 81 14.58 -1.06 15.29
C PRO A 81 13.90 -1.04 13.92
N ASP A 82 14.44 -1.74 12.91
CA ASP A 82 13.91 -1.76 11.55
C ASP A 82 12.97 -2.95 11.35
N ILE A 83 11.72 -2.66 10.99
CA ILE A 83 10.74 -3.69 10.62
C ILE A 83 10.96 -4.08 9.16
N ILE A 84 11.33 -5.35 8.93
CA ILE A 84 11.49 -5.88 7.57
C ILE A 84 10.10 -6.12 7.00
N HIS A 85 9.82 -5.58 5.81
CA HIS A 85 8.55 -5.78 5.14
C HIS A 85 8.71 -5.81 3.62
N THR A 86 7.74 -6.41 2.94
CA THR A 86 7.67 -6.34 1.47
C THR A 86 7.52 -4.92 0.97
N THR A 87 8.11 -4.66 -0.19
CA THR A 87 7.98 -3.39 -0.89
C THR A 87 7.09 -3.49 -2.11
N ASP A 88 6.35 -4.59 -2.29
CA ASP A 88 5.44 -4.78 -3.41
C ASP A 88 4.12 -4.04 -3.18
N PHE A 89 3.53 -3.55 -4.27
CA PHE A 89 2.13 -3.15 -4.34
C PHE A 89 1.31 -4.28 -4.94
N PHE A 90 0.10 -4.50 -4.41
CA PHE A 90 -0.78 -5.57 -4.84
C PHE A 90 -2.07 -5.00 -5.41
N LEU A 91 -2.45 -5.45 -6.61
CA LEU A 91 -3.78 -5.19 -7.15
C LEU A 91 -4.71 -6.32 -6.72
N ILE A 92 -5.80 -5.94 -6.07
CA ILE A 92 -6.82 -6.87 -5.57
C ILE A 92 -8.11 -6.63 -6.36
N ASN A 93 -8.75 -7.70 -6.84
CA ASN A 93 -10.04 -7.61 -7.52
C ASN A 93 -11.23 -7.58 -6.53
N ASP A 94 -12.45 -7.39 -7.04
CA ASP A 94 -13.68 -7.36 -6.22
C ASP A 94 -13.98 -8.67 -5.46
N GLU A 95 -13.37 -9.79 -5.87
CA GLU A 95 -13.45 -11.08 -5.18
C GLU A 95 -12.45 -11.21 -4.03
N GLY A 96 -11.61 -10.18 -3.79
CA GLY A 96 -10.58 -10.18 -2.76
C GLY A 96 -9.32 -10.95 -3.14
N GLN A 97 -9.07 -11.18 -4.43
CA GLN A 97 -7.92 -11.94 -4.92
C GLN A 97 -6.84 -11.02 -5.47
N VAL A 98 -5.58 -11.31 -5.12
CA VAL A 98 -4.42 -10.66 -5.74
C VAL A 98 -4.32 -11.08 -7.20
N VAL A 99 -4.43 -10.13 -8.12
CA VAL A 99 -4.36 -10.35 -9.58
C VAL A 99 -3.08 -9.83 -10.21
N ARG A 100 -2.39 -8.90 -9.55
CA ARG A 100 -1.07 -8.37 -9.94
C ARG A 100 -0.25 -7.98 -8.71
N SER A 101 1.07 -7.98 -8.88
CA SER A 101 2.01 -7.34 -7.97
C SER A 101 2.98 -6.45 -8.76
N TYR A 102 3.37 -5.32 -8.17
CA TYR A 102 4.30 -4.36 -8.75
C TYR A 102 5.40 -4.04 -7.73
N ASP A 103 6.62 -3.83 -8.20
CA ASP A 103 7.70 -3.34 -7.32
C ASP A 103 7.38 -1.89 -6.89
N GLY A 104 7.01 -1.69 -5.62
CA GLY A 104 6.65 -0.39 -5.08
C GLY A 104 7.83 0.56 -4.88
N LEU A 105 9.07 0.10 -5.06
CA LEU A 105 10.26 0.96 -5.13
C LEU A 105 10.53 1.45 -6.55
N ASN A 106 9.91 0.85 -7.56
CA ASN A 106 10.09 1.24 -8.95
C ASN A 106 9.43 2.60 -9.22
N SER A 107 10.24 3.59 -9.58
CA SER A 107 9.77 4.93 -9.92
C SER A 107 9.31 5.07 -11.38
N ASN A 108 9.34 4.00 -12.18
CA ASN A 108 8.82 4.01 -13.54
C ASN A 108 7.34 3.61 -13.54
N ILE A 109 6.48 4.60 -13.28
CA ILE A 109 5.03 4.43 -13.13
C ILE A 109 4.26 4.15 -14.44
N PRO A 110 4.60 4.72 -15.62
CA PRO A 110 3.77 4.54 -16.83
C PRO A 110 3.50 3.08 -17.25
N PRO A 111 4.44 2.12 -17.13
CA PRO A 111 4.15 0.71 -17.37
C PRO A 111 3.14 0.10 -16.39
N ILE A 112 3.12 0.55 -15.14
CA ILE A 112 2.15 0.10 -14.13
C ILE A 112 0.76 0.55 -14.55
N ILE A 113 0.60 1.83 -14.91
CA ILE A 113 -0.68 2.38 -15.39
C ILE A 113 -1.18 1.64 -16.63
N SER A 114 -0.31 1.39 -17.61
CA SER A 114 -0.69 0.64 -18.81
C SER A 114 -1.14 -0.79 -18.52
N ASP A 115 -0.56 -1.45 -17.51
CA ASP A 115 -1.03 -2.78 -17.07
C ASP A 115 -2.37 -2.67 -16.32
N LEU A 116 -2.53 -1.69 -15.42
CA LEU A 116 -3.78 -1.42 -14.71
C LEU A 116 -4.96 -1.20 -15.68
N GLU A 117 -4.77 -0.39 -16.72
CA GLU A 117 -5.76 -0.19 -17.78
C GLU A 117 -6.21 -1.50 -18.43
N SER A 118 -5.27 -2.43 -18.65
CA SER A 118 -5.53 -3.72 -19.30
C SER A 118 -6.23 -4.76 -18.42
N VAL A 119 -6.21 -4.54 -17.09
CA VAL A 119 -6.78 -5.46 -16.10
C VAL A 119 -8.15 -4.97 -15.61
N ILE A 120 -8.33 -3.65 -15.52
CA ILE A 120 -9.54 -3.02 -14.98
C ILE A 120 -10.64 -2.84 -16.05
N HIS A 121 -10.27 -2.87 -17.34
CA HIS A 121 -11.20 -2.84 -18.49
C HIS A 121 -11.34 -4.20 -19.19
#